data_AF-A0A7Y0Q234-F1
#
_entry.id   AF-A0A7Y0Q234-F1
#
_cell.length_a   1.000
_cell.length_b   1.000
_cell.length_c   1.000
_cell.angle_alpha   90.00
_cell.angle_beta   90.00
_cell.angle_gamma   90.00
#
_symmetry.space_group_name_H-M   'P 1'
#
loop_
_entity.id
_entity.type
_entity.pdbx_description
1 polymer ?
#
loop_
_entity_poly.entity_id
_entity_poly.type
_entity_poly.pdbx_seq_one_letter_code
_entity_poly.pdbx_strand_id
1 'polypeptide(L)'
;MDLQITLAHGTPREVETSQCLLGLIYRYNLSPYTFTRLIRIEQGVVPHSHPVLTLNTLRRHAPEPLLPTYLHEQMHWKVTTRVRGTDLISAMRSEFPSLPIEFPDGAGSEESTYGHIAVCYEEYDALLHLLGEREATALLMAIRNTRYRAVYDLVLTRTEEIRKILTRIGFD
;
A
#
# COMPACT_ATOMS: atom_id res chain seq x y z
N MET A 1 17.30 0.91 -11.25
CA MET A 1 16.77 2.09 -10.56
C MET A 1 17.45 2.18 -9.22
N ASP A 2 17.94 3.36 -8.84
CA ASP A 2 18.68 3.53 -7.59
C ASP A 2 17.73 3.99 -6.47
N LEU A 3 17.69 3.22 -5.39
CA LEU A 3 16.98 3.57 -4.16
C LEU A 3 17.98 4.05 -3.11
N GLN A 4 17.60 5.09 -2.37
CA GLN A 4 18.35 5.56 -1.21
C GLN A 4 17.77 4.88 0.03
N ILE A 5 18.30 3.71 0.35
CA ILE A 5 17.88 2.93 1.52
C ILE A 5 18.80 3.24 2.70
N THR A 6 18.22 3.75 3.78
CA THR A 6 18.90 3.96 5.07
C THR A 6 18.41 2.94 6.10
N LEU A 7 19.31 2.51 6.99
CA LEU A 7 18.98 1.63 8.11
C LEU A 7 18.93 2.49 9.37
N ALA A 8 17.85 2.40 10.14
CA ALA A 8 17.68 3.23 11.33
C ALA A 8 18.74 2.94 12.41
N HIS A 9 19.11 1.66 12.56
CA HIS A 9 20.01 1.19 13.60
C HIS A 9 21.12 0.28 13.09
N GLY A 10 21.05 -0.15 11.82
CA GLY A 10 22.03 -1.06 11.21
C GLY A 10 21.95 -2.49 11.74
N THR A 11 20.81 -2.90 12.29
CA THR A 11 20.65 -4.28 12.80
C THR A 11 20.71 -5.30 11.66
N PRO A 12 21.08 -6.56 11.94
CA PRO A 12 21.03 -7.63 10.93
C PRO A 12 19.65 -7.74 10.25
N ARG A 13 18.57 -7.52 11.00
CA ARG A 13 17.20 -7.58 10.48
C ARG A 13 16.90 -6.45 9.50
N GLU A 14 17.42 -5.25 9.74
CA GLU A 14 17.29 -4.11 8.82
C GLU A 14 18.10 -4.36 7.54
N VAL A 15 19.32 -4.90 7.66
CA VAL A 15 20.16 -5.30 6.51
C VAL A 15 19.45 -6.35 5.66
N GLU A 16 18.95 -7.42 6.27
CA GLU A 16 18.21 -8.50 5.57
C GLU A 16 16.97 -7.96 4.85
N THR A 17 16.22 -7.07 5.49
CA THR A 17 15.03 -6.46 4.88
C THR A 17 15.40 -5.59 3.68
N SER A 18 16.49 -4.80 3.77
CA SER A 18 17.02 -4.01 2.66
C SER A 18 17.44 -4.88 1.48
N GLN A 19 18.16 -5.97 1.74
CA GLN A 19 18.57 -6.92 0.69
C GLN A 19 17.35 -7.60 0.03
N CYS A 20 16.37 -8.01 0.84
CA CYS A 20 15.13 -8.59 0.35
C CYS A 20 14.35 -7.60 -0.54
N LEU A 21 14.24 -6.34 -0.10
CA LEU A 21 13.60 -5.28 -0.89
C LEU A 21 14.32 -5.07 -2.22
N LEU A 22 15.65 -4.94 -2.23
CA LEU A 22 16.42 -4.79 -3.48
C LEU A 22 16.20 -5.98 -4.43
N GLY A 23 16.12 -7.20 -3.90
CA GLY A 23 15.77 -8.39 -4.67
C GLY A 23 14.38 -8.30 -5.32
N LEU A 24 13.37 -7.82 -4.59
CA LEU A 24 12.01 -7.61 -5.11
C LEU A 24 11.98 -6.53 -6.20
N ILE A 25 12.66 -5.40 -5.98
CA ILE A 25 12.76 -4.29 -6.94
C ILE A 25 13.31 -4.78 -8.28
N TYR A 26 14.37 -5.59 -8.24
CA TYR A 26 14.98 -6.15 -9.44
C TYR A 26 14.08 -7.20 -10.09
N ARG A 27 13.55 -8.15 -9.31
CA ARG A 27 12.73 -9.27 -9.81
C ARG A 27 11.48 -8.81 -10.54
N TYR A 28 10.79 -7.80 -10.00
CA TYR A 28 9.48 -7.35 -10.51
C TYR A 28 9.57 -6.04 -11.30
N ASN A 29 10.77 -5.48 -11.51
CA ASN A 29 10.98 -4.18 -12.13
C ASN A 29 10.03 -3.10 -11.56
N LEU A 30 10.13 -2.83 -10.26
CA LEU A 30 9.19 -1.97 -9.53
C LEU A 30 9.33 -0.46 -9.82
N SER A 31 10.14 -0.08 -10.81
CA SER A 31 10.36 1.32 -11.17
C SER A 31 9.08 2.12 -11.49
N PRO A 32 8.05 1.56 -12.17
CA PRO A 32 6.79 2.26 -12.43
C PRO A 32 5.97 2.54 -11.16
N TYR A 33 6.22 1.79 -10.09
CA TYR A 33 5.49 1.85 -8.83
C TYR A 33 6.33 2.51 -7.71
N THR A 34 7.42 3.18 -8.07
CA THR A 34 8.33 3.87 -7.13
C THR A 34 8.14 5.38 -7.22
N PHE A 35 7.34 5.94 -6.31
CA PHE A 35 7.04 7.38 -6.26
C PHE A 35 8.00 8.14 -5.34
N THR A 36 8.53 7.49 -4.31
CA THR A 36 9.70 7.98 -3.56
C THR A 36 10.86 6.99 -3.62
N ARG A 37 12.08 7.53 -3.66
CA ARG A 37 13.33 6.76 -3.61
C ARG A 37 13.98 6.78 -2.23
N LEU A 38 13.48 7.61 -1.31
CA LEU A 38 13.97 7.73 0.06
C LEU A 38 13.26 6.68 0.91
N ILE A 39 13.99 5.67 1.34
CA ILE A 39 13.45 4.56 2.12
C ILE A 39 14.25 4.39 3.39
N ARG A 40 13.57 4.27 4.51
CA ARG A 40 14.14 3.91 5.81
C ARG A 40 13.67 2.51 6.19
N ILE A 41 14.59 1.67 6.64
CA ILE A 41 14.27 0.37 7.23
C ILE A 41 14.47 0.48 8.73
N GLU A 42 13.42 0.20 9.49
CA GLU A 42 13.44 0.36 10.94
C GLU A 42 12.74 -0.80 11.65
N GLN A 43 13.42 -1.41 12.61
CA GLN A 43 12.82 -2.49 13.39
C GLN A 43 11.80 -1.97 14.41
N GLY A 44 10.63 -2.61 14.45
CA GLY A 44 9.65 -2.39 15.54
C GLY A 44 8.66 -1.25 15.30
N VAL A 45 8.68 -0.62 14.12
CA VAL A 45 7.71 0.43 13.75
C VAL A 45 6.55 -0.12 12.92
N VAL A 46 5.41 0.57 12.94
CA VAL A 46 4.38 0.34 11.91
C VAL A 46 4.88 0.97 10.61
N PRO A 47 4.86 0.22 9.48
CA PRO A 47 5.20 0.81 8.18
C PRO A 47 4.36 2.06 7.90
N HIS A 48 4.99 3.06 7.29
CA HIS A 48 4.33 4.32 6.95
C HIS A 48 5.07 5.04 5.82
N SER A 49 4.34 5.84 5.06
CA SER A 49 4.84 6.50 3.85
C SER A 49 5.52 7.85 4.12
N HIS A 50 5.08 8.61 5.13
CA HIS A 50 5.51 9.99 5.38
C HIS A 50 6.11 10.19 6.78
N PRO A 51 7.09 11.11 6.94
CA PRO A 51 7.68 11.98 5.90
C PRO A 51 8.70 11.26 5.01
N VAL A 52 9.16 10.08 5.43
CA VAL A 52 10.03 9.18 4.67
C VAL A 52 9.38 7.80 4.69
N LEU A 53 9.39 7.11 3.54
CA LEU A 53 8.83 5.76 3.45
C LEU A 53 9.63 4.84 4.36
N THR A 54 8.98 4.33 5.40
CA THR A 54 9.59 3.49 6.43
C THR A 54 8.97 2.10 6.43
N LEU A 55 9.81 1.07 6.31
CA LEU A 55 9.39 -0.33 6.35
C LEU A 55 9.91 -1.04 7.61
N ASN A 56 9.11 -1.97 8.13
CA ASN A 56 9.51 -2.84 9.24
C ASN A 56 10.23 -4.11 8.75
N THR A 57 10.94 -4.77 9.66
CA THR A 57 11.73 -6.00 9.49
C THR A 57 10.96 -7.30 9.77
N LEU A 58 9.67 -7.23 10.12
CA LEU A 58 8.86 -8.41 10.44
C LEU A 58 8.75 -9.41 9.27
N ARG A 59 8.86 -8.92 8.03
CA ARG A 59 8.70 -9.72 6.80
C ARG A 59 10.03 -10.06 6.10
N ARG A 60 11.17 -9.89 6.77
CA ARG A 60 12.52 -10.06 6.19
C ARG A 60 12.80 -11.42 5.55
N HIS A 61 12.12 -12.49 5.98
CA HIS A 61 12.24 -13.84 5.38
C HIS A 61 11.06 -14.23 4.49
N ALA A 62 10.13 -13.30 4.26
CA ALA A 62 8.90 -13.53 3.51
C ALA A 62 8.77 -12.44 2.44
N PRO A 63 9.33 -12.65 1.23
CA PRO A 63 9.27 -11.67 0.14
C PRO A 63 7.82 -11.35 -0.27
N GLU A 64 6.95 -12.35 -0.21
CA GLU A 64 5.53 -12.24 -0.58
C GLU A 64 4.79 -11.15 0.20
N PRO A 65 4.83 -11.07 1.55
CA PRO A 65 4.21 -9.98 2.29
C PRO A 65 5.04 -8.67 2.33
N LEU A 66 6.32 -8.69 1.94
CA LEU A 66 7.12 -7.46 1.84
C LEU A 66 6.74 -6.64 0.60
N LEU A 67 6.51 -7.29 -0.54
CA LEU A 67 6.07 -6.66 -1.78
C LEU A 67 4.80 -5.77 -1.61
N PRO A 68 3.67 -6.27 -1.09
CA PRO A 68 2.45 -5.48 -0.92
C PRO A 68 2.68 -4.38 0.11
N THR A 69 3.48 -4.60 1.16
CA THR A 69 3.83 -3.52 2.10
C THR A 69 4.59 -2.39 1.40
N TYR A 70 5.59 -2.71 0.58
CA TYR A 70 6.32 -1.70 -0.19
C TYR A 70 5.40 -0.94 -1.15
N LEU A 71 4.57 -1.67 -1.92
CA LEU A 71 3.63 -1.06 -2.84
C LEU A 71 2.63 -0.17 -2.11
N HIS A 72 2.05 -0.64 -1.00
CA HIS A 72 1.12 0.12 -0.18
C HIS A 72 1.69 1.49 0.23
N GLU A 73 2.91 1.50 0.78
CA GLU A 73 3.53 2.76 1.19
C GLU A 73 3.91 3.65 0.00
N GLN A 74 4.23 3.08 -1.17
CA GLN A 74 4.43 3.85 -2.40
C GLN A 74 3.11 4.44 -2.93
N MET A 75 2.00 3.72 -2.81
CA MET A 75 0.68 4.21 -3.27
C MET A 75 0.18 5.35 -2.43
N HIS A 76 0.53 5.43 -1.14
CA HIS A 76 0.31 6.65 -0.36
C HIS A 76 0.93 7.89 -1.02
N TRP A 77 2.18 7.81 -1.50
CA TRP A 77 2.81 8.93 -2.23
C TRP A 77 2.13 9.25 -3.56
N LYS A 78 1.66 8.23 -4.31
CA LYS A 78 0.87 8.45 -5.52
C LYS A 78 -0.42 9.19 -5.21
N VAL A 79 -1.17 8.70 -4.22
CA VAL A 79 -2.49 9.23 -3.89
C VAL A 79 -2.41 10.68 -3.40
N THR A 80 -1.46 10.99 -2.50
CA THR A 80 -1.33 12.34 -1.94
C THR A 80 -0.86 13.39 -2.95
N THR A 81 -0.23 12.97 -4.05
CA THR A 81 0.26 13.89 -5.10
C THR A 81 -0.74 14.11 -6.23
N ARG A 82 -1.72 13.21 -6.41
CA ARG A 82 -2.69 13.30 -7.52
C ARG A 82 -3.99 14.00 -7.18
N VAL A 83 -4.49 13.81 -5.96
CA VAL A 83 -5.82 14.29 -5.56
C VAL A 83 -5.77 14.87 -4.16
N ARG A 84 -6.57 15.91 -3.91
CA ARG A 84 -6.74 16.44 -2.56
C ARG A 84 -7.45 15.40 -1.70
N GLY A 85 -6.86 15.07 -0.55
CA GLY A 85 -7.43 14.07 0.37
C GLY A 85 -8.90 14.31 0.73
N THR A 86 -9.31 15.57 0.89
CA THR A 86 -10.71 15.94 1.17
C THR A 86 -11.68 15.52 0.07
N ASP A 87 -11.27 15.66 -1.19
CA ASP A 87 -12.13 15.39 -2.35
C ASP A 87 -12.24 13.87 -2.54
N LEU A 88 -11.13 13.15 -2.35
CA LEU A 88 -11.11 11.69 -2.33
C LEU A 88 -12.00 11.12 -1.23
N ILE A 89 -11.81 11.56 0.02
CA ILE A 89 -12.57 11.08 1.18
C ILE A 89 -14.06 11.37 0.97
N SER A 90 -14.42 12.58 0.54
CA SER A 90 -15.81 12.94 0.28
C SER A 90 -16.45 12.07 -0.80
N ALA A 91 -15.74 11.82 -1.90
CA ALA A 91 -16.25 10.98 -2.99
C ALA A 91 -16.42 9.52 -2.58
N MET A 92 -15.43 8.94 -1.90
CA MET A 92 -15.50 7.56 -1.42
C MET A 92 -16.59 7.36 -0.36
N ARG A 93 -16.73 8.29 0.59
CA ARG A 93 -17.77 8.23 1.61
C ARG A 93 -19.17 8.37 1.04
N SER A 94 -19.36 9.19 0.02
CA SER A 94 -20.66 9.33 -0.65
C SER A 94 -21.11 8.03 -1.32
N GLU A 95 -20.17 7.23 -1.83
CA GLU A 95 -20.46 5.99 -2.55
C GLU A 95 -20.51 4.77 -1.62
N PHE A 96 -19.72 4.79 -0.54
CA PHE A 96 -19.60 3.69 0.43
C PHE A 96 -19.90 4.14 1.87
N PRO A 97 -21.07 4.71 2.18
CA PRO A 97 -21.34 5.46 3.43
C PRO A 97 -21.31 4.64 4.72
N SER A 98 -21.31 3.31 4.64
CA SER A 98 -21.39 2.40 5.80
C SER A 98 -20.14 1.55 5.99
N LEU A 99 -19.00 1.99 5.45
CA LEU A 99 -17.75 1.26 5.62
C LEU A 99 -17.30 1.30 7.09
N PRO A 100 -16.95 0.17 7.72
CA PRO A 100 -16.46 0.15 9.10
C PRO A 100 -15.18 0.97 9.26
N ILE A 101 -15.08 1.70 10.37
CA ILE A 101 -13.96 2.62 10.65
C ILE A 101 -12.89 1.97 11.52
N GLU A 102 -13.30 1.15 12.49
CA GLU A 102 -12.40 0.58 13.50
C GLU A 102 -11.55 -0.56 12.95
N PHE A 103 -10.33 -0.69 13.49
CA PHE A 103 -9.47 -1.84 13.20
C PHE A 103 -10.11 -3.13 13.76
N PRO A 104 -10.05 -4.28 13.04
CA PRO A 104 -9.29 -4.55 11.82
C PRO A 104 -10.06 -4.32 10.52
N ASP A 105 -11.29 -3.81 10.55
CA ASP A 105 -12.10 -3.66 9.34
C ASP A 105 -11.78 -2.38 8.58
N GLY A 106 -11.64 -1.26 9.31
CA GLY A 106 -11.18 0.04 8.82
C GLY A 106 -9.82 0.43 9.40
N ALA A 107 -9.47 1.71 9.26
CA ALA A 107 -8.14 2.23 9.56
C ALA A 107 -8.09 3.21 10.76
N GLY A 108 -9.06 3.13 11.66
CA GLY A 108 -9.11 3.85 12.94
C GLY A 108 -9.66 5.28 12.89
N SER A 109 -9.98 5.80 11.71
CA SER A 109 -10.74 7.04 11.53
C SER A 109 -11.47 7.04 10.18
N GLU A 110 -12.45 7.92 9.99
CA GLU A 110 -13.11 8.05 8.69
C GLU A 110 -12.10 8.46 7.60
N GLU A 111 -11.29 9.47 7.87
CA GLU A 111 -10.32 10.00 6.92
C GLU A 111 -9.33 8.94 6.50
N SER A 112 -8.80 8.20 7.46
CA SER A 112 -7.88 7.10 7.22
C SER A 112 -8.56 5.99 6.43
N THR A 113 -9.76 5.56 6.83
CA THR A 113 -10.47 4.44 6.20
C THR A 113 -10.82 4.73 4.74
N TYR A 114 -11.44 5.88 4.47
CA TYR A 114 -11.84 6.25 3.12
C TYR A 114 -10.64 6.59 2.23
N GLY A 115 -9.59 7.21 2.79
CA GLY A 115 -8.33 7.43 2.08
C GLY A 115 -7.66 6.12 1.67
N HIS A 116 -7.70 5.11 2.53
CA HIS A 116 -7.10 3.79 2.26
C HIS A 116 -7.78 3.01 1.14
N ILE A 117 -9.01 3.36 0.73
CA ILE A 117 -9.65 2.71 -0.43
C ILE A 117 -8.82 2.96 -1.70
N ALA A 118 -8.40 4.20 -1.94
CA ALA A 118 -7.58 4.52 -3.12
C ALA A 118 -6.20 3.87 -3.03
N VAL A 119 -5.57 3.91 -1.84
CA VAL A 119 -4.25 3.31 -1.62
C VAL A 119 -4.29 1.79 -1.86
N CYS A 120 -5.29 1.10 -1.30
CA CYS A 120 -5.44 -0.35 -1.47
C CYS A 120 -5.88 -0.73 -2.89
N TYR A 121 -6.66 0.12 -3.57
CA TYR A 121 -6.98 -0.05 -4.99
C TYR A 121 -5.71 0.01 -5.85
N GLU A 122 -4.88 1.04 -5.65
CA GLU A 122 -3.63 1.20 -6.40
C GLU A 122 -2.61 0.10 -6.06
N GLU A 123 -2.60 -0.39 -4.81
CA GLU A 123 -1.83 -1.56 -4.40
C GLU A 123 -2.29 -2.80 -5.18
N TYR A 124 -3.61 -3.01 -5.28
CA TYR A 124 -4.17 -4.14 -6.01
C TYR A 124 -3.91 -4.04 -7.51
N ASP A 125 -4.12 -2.87 -8.12
CA ASP A 125 -3.84 -2.63 -9.54
C ASP A 125 -2.37 -2.91 -9.87
N ALA A 126 -1.43 -2.43 -9.05
CA ALA A 126 -0.01 -2.75 -9.20
C ALA A 126 0.24 -4.27 -9.12
N LEU A 127 -0.36 -4.96 -8.15
CA LEU A 127 -0.20 -6.40 -8.01
C LEU A 127 -0.81 -7.18 -9.19
N LEU A 128 -1.95 -6.75 -9.73
CA LEU A 128 -2.57 -7.35 -10.92
C LEU A 128 -1.60 -7.32 -12.11
N HIS A 129 -0.94 -6.19 -12.33
CA HIS A 129 0.05 -6.03 -13.40
C HIS A 129 1.32 -6.87 -13.17
N LEU A 130 1.76 -7.02 -11.92
CA LEU A 130 3.02 -7.69 -11.58
C LEU A 130 2.91 -9.21 -11.46
N LEU A 131 1.79 -9.71 -10.94
CA LEU A 131 1.62 -11.11 -10.55
C LEU A 131 0.52 -11.83 -11.34
N GLY A 132 -0.40 -11.08 -11.96
CA GLY A 132 -1.64 -11.61 -12.48
C GLY A 132 -2.74 -11.71 -11.41
N GLU A 133 -3.98 -11.87 -11.87
CA GLU A 133 -5.17 -11.80 -11.03
C GLU A 133 -5.16 -12.80 -9.87
N ARG A 134 -4.94 -14.08 -10.18
CA ARG A 134 -5.02 -15.15 -9.17
C ARG A 134 -4.04 -14.93 -8.02
N GLU A 135 -2.79 -14.64 -8.33
CA GLU A 135 -1.72 -14.42 -7.36
C GLU A 135 -1.93 -13.11 -6.58
N ALA A 136 -2.33 -12.03 -7.25
CA ALA A 136 -2.63 -10.76 -6.61
C ALA A 136 -3.79 -10.87 -5.61
N THR A 137 -4.91 -11.49 -6.02
CA THR A 137 -6.07 -11.71 -5.15
C THR A 137 -5.70 -12.59 -3.97
N ALA A 138 -4.99 -13.72 -4.20
CA ALA A 138 -4.58 -14.62 -3.13
C ALA A 138 -3.68 -13.92 -2.09
N LEU A 139 -2.74 -13.08 -2.55
CA LEU A 139 -1.86 -12.32 -1.68
C LEU A 139 -2.62 -11.31 -0.82
N LEU A 140 -3.55 -10.54 -1.41
CA LEU A 140 -4.36 -9.59 -0.66
C LEU A 140 -5.31 -10.29 0.33
N MET A 141 -5.92 -11.41 -0.07
CA MET A 141 -6.74 -12.24 0.83
C MET A 141 -5.93 -12.77 2.02
N ALA A 142 -4.65 -13.10 1.83
CA ALA A 142 -3.79 -13.59 2.91
C ALA A 142 -3.43 -12.50 3.93
N ILE A 143 -3.31 -11.24 3.52
CA ILE A 143 -2.88 -10.14 4.39
C ILE A 143 -4.04 -9.32 4.98
N ARG A 144 -5.25 -9.37 4.38
CA ARG A 144 -6.38 -8.49 4.75
C ARG A 144 -6.75 -8.52 6.23
N ASN A 145 -6.67 -9.69 6.87
CA ASN A 145 -7.03 -9.87 8.28
C ASN A 145 -6.04 -9.21 9.26
N THR A 146 -4.88 -8.76 8.77
CA THR A 146 -3.84 -8.08 9.56
C THR A 146 -3.76 -6.59 9.28
N ARG A 147 -4.68 -6.06 8.45
CA ARG A 147 -4.72 -4.65 8.02
C ARG A 147 -6.15 -4.11 8.08
N TYR A 148 -6.81 -3.95 6.93
CA TYR A 148 -8.11 -3.30 6.77
C TYR A 148 -9.08 -4.24 6.05
N ARG A 149 -9.63 -5.22 6.77
CA ARG A 149 -10.37 -6.34 6.20
C ARG A 149 -11.52 -5.89 5.30
N ALA A 150 -12.38 -4.99 5.77
CA ALA A 150 -13.50 -4.49 4.99
C ALA A 150 -13.07 -3.62 3.79
N VAL A 151 -11.99 -2.84 3.94
CA VAL A 151 -11.43 -2.06 2.83
C VAL A 151 -10.89 -2.97 1.72
N TYR A 152 -10.15 -4.02 2.06
CA TYR A 152 -9.67 -4.99 1.06
C TYR A 152 -10.82 -5.77 0.43
N ASP A 153 -11.82 -6.17 1.21
CA ASP A 153 -13.00 -6.84 0.67
C ASP A 153 -13.74 -5.95 -0.35
N LEU A 154 -13.85 -4.64 -0.06
CA LEU A 154 -14.40 -3.66 -0.97
C LEU A 154 -13.54 -3.54 -2.25
N VAL A 155 -12.22 -3.38 -2.12
CA VAL A 155 -11.30 -3.27 -3.27
C VAL A 155 -11.38 -4.49 -4.17
N LEU A 156 -11.44 -5.70 -3.61
CA LEU A 156 -11.48 -6.94 -4.37
C LEU A 156 -12.82 -7.20 -5.05
N THR A 157 -13.92 -6.67 -4.50
CA THR A 157 -15.28 -6.94 -5.02
C THR A 157 -15.86 -5.79 -5.84
N ARG A 158 -15.36 -4.57 -5.68
CA ARG A 158 -15.88 -3.34 -6.30
C ARG A 158 -14.80 -2.54 -7.04
N THR A 159 -13.75 -3.23 -7.54
CA THR A 159 -12.59 -2.63 -8.23
C THR A 159 -13.01 -1.61 -9.31
N GLU A 160 -13.93 -1.99 -10.21
CA GLU A 160 -14.38 -1.13 -11.31
C GLU A 160 -15.17 0.11 -10.84
N GLU A 161 -15.90 0.00 -9.74
CA GLU A 161 -16.63 1.15 -9.17
C GLU A 161 -15.65 2.15 -8.54
N ILE A 162 -14.66 1.65 -7.80
CA ILE A 162 -13.59 2.48 -7.23
C ILE A 162 -12.82 3.19 -8.33
N ARG A 163 -12.45 2.47 -9.40
CA ARG A 163 -11.79 3.05 -10.58
C ARG A 163 -12.60 4.21 -11.17
N LYS A 164 -13.91 4.02 -11.38
CA LYS A 164 -14.79 5.07 -11.92
C LYS A 164 -14.85 6.29 -11.02
N ILE A 165 -14.86 6.11 -9.70
CA ILE A 165 -14.83 7.21 -8.73
C ILE A 165 -13.51 7.98 -8.85
N LEU A 166 -12.37 7.27 -8.89
CA LEU A 166 -11.05 7.87 -9.04
C LEU A 166 -10.92 8.68 -10.34
N THR A 167 -11.34 8.13 -11.47
CA THR A 167 -11.39 8.86 -12.75
C THR A 167 -12.28 10.10 -12.66
N ARG A 168 -13.47 10.01 -12.03
CA ARG A 168 -14.39 11.15 -11.86
C ARG A 168 -13.78 12.30 -11.06
N ILE A 169 -12.91 12.02 -10.09
CA ILE A 169 -12.24 13.03 -9.27
C ILE A 169 -10.88 13.46 -9.83
N GLY A 170 -10.53 13.04 -11.05
CA GLY A 170 -9.30 13.45 -11.74
C GLY A 170 -8.04 12.75 -11.26
N PHE A 171 -8.13 11.49 -10.82
CA PHE A 171 -6.99 10.70 -10.38
C PHE A 171 -6.12 10.15 -11.54
N ASP A 172 -6.59 10.19 -12.79
CA ASP A 172 -5.95 9.57 -13.97
C ASP A 172 -4.49 10.03 -14.19
#